data_AF-A0A3D9KXD6-F1
#
_entry.id   AF-A0A3D9KXD6-F1
#
_cell.length_a   1.000
_cell.length_b   1.000
_cell.length_c   1.000
_cell.angle_alpha   90.00
_cell.angle_beta   90.00
_cell.angle_gamma   90.00
#
_symmetry.space_group_name_H-M   'P 1'
#
loop_
_entity.id
_entity.type
_entity.pdbx_description
1 polymer ?
#
loop_
_entity_poly.entity_id
_entity_poly.type
_entity_poly.pdbx_seq_one_letter_code
_entity_poly.pdbx_strand_id
1 'polypeptide(L)'
;MIITGNRISLERITADDLELLRSWRNKPEIRSQMEYQQHISAEAQKQWFDSLDPKLNYFFKISYASEAIGLIQIQNLNTSTHTADSGLYIAKPSFWRTPIPYLASLPLLDLAFNFLKIKTLTAKVKKTNEAALNYNRSLGYHSQTDTNSSFTRLVCTRESFLATANHPHFLRFQQSYQATGLAANQEGLFISATIPES
;
A
#
# COMPACT_ATOMS: atom_id res chain seq x y z
N MET A 1 -0.12 2.67 14.62
CA MET A 1 -1.30 2.26 13.82
C MET A 1 -1.06 0.86 13.30
N ILE A 2 -2.02 -0.01 13.48
CA ILE A 2 -2.02 -1.39 12.98
C ILE A 2 -3.39 -1.63 12.34
N ILE A 3 -3.42 -2.31 11.20
CA ILE A 3 -4.67 -2.80 10.59
C ILE A 3 -4.59 -4.33 10.52
N THR A 4 -5.53 -5.02 11.15
CA THR A 4 -5.52 -6.48 11.29
C THR A 4 -6.78 -7.07 10.70
N GLY A 5 -6.64 -8.04 9.79
CA GLY A 5 -7.69 -8.96 9.38
C GLY A 5 -7.31 -10.40 9.74
N ASN A 6 -8.15 -11.37 9.36
CA ASN A 6 -7.99 -12.78 9.75
C ASN A 6 -6.56 -13.34 9.54
N ARG A 7 -5.98 -13.15 8.35
CA ARG A 7 -4.64 -13.67 8.02
C ARG A 7 -3.65 -12.61 7.60
N ILE A 8 -4.03 -11.34 7.64
CA ILE A 8 -3.16 -10.26 7.16
C ILE A 8 -3.10 -9.15 8.19
N SER A 9 -1.89 -8.64 8.45
CA SER A 9 -1.68 -7.41 9.22
C SER A 9 -0.87 -6.40 8.42
N LEU A 10 -1.22 -5.13 8.62
CA LEU A 10 -0.46 -3.98 8.17
C LEU A 10 0.03 -3.24 9.41
N GLU A 11 1.33 -3.27 9.65
CA GLU A 11 1.95 -2.65 10.82
C GLU A 11 2.86 -1.53 10.35
N ARG A 12 2.71 -0.34 10.95
CA ARG A 12 3.61 0.78 10.65
C ARG A 12 5.05 0.33 10.84
N ILE A 13 5.89 0.59 9.83
CA ILE A 13 7.30 0.20 9.90
C ILE A 13 8.02 0.92 11.06
N THR A 14 8.97 0.22 11.65
CA THR A 14 9.82 0.68 12.73
C THR A 14 11.30 0.61 12.32
N ALA A 15 12.19 1.14 13.15
CA ALA A 15 13.63 1.05 12.92
C ALA A 15 14.11 -0.42 12.80
N ASP A 16 13.48 -1.35 13.51
CA ASP A 16 13.84 -2.77 13.50
C ASP A 16 13.50 -3.45 12.17
N ASP A 17 12.61 -2.87 11.37
CA ASP A 17 12.24 -3.40 10.06
C ASP A 17 13.21 -2.99 8.95
N LEU A 18 14.09 -2.00 9.17
CA LEU A 18 14.86 -1.36 8.10
C LEU A 18 15.77 -2.31 7.35
N GLU A 19 16.48 -3.20 8.06
CA GLU A 19 17.37 -4.17 7.43
C GLU A 19 16.60 -5.21 6.60
N LEU A 20 15.43 -5.63 7.08
CA LEU A 20 14.55 -6.53 6.35
C LEU A 20 14.09 -5.87 5.03
N LEU A 21 13.56 -4.65 5.11
CA LEU A 21 13.10 -3.90 3.94
C LEU A 21 14.24 -3.60 2.96
N ARG A 22 15.42 -3.23 3.46
CA ARG A 22 16.62 -2.99 2.64
C ARG A 22 17.02 -4.26 1.89
N SER A 23 17.01 -5.40 2.57
CA SER A 23 17.33 -6.70 1.95
C SER A 23 16.38 -6.99 0.79
N TRP A 24 15.07 -6.74 0.95
CA TRP A 24 14.08 -6.94 -0.09
C TRP A 24 14.23 -5.98 -1.26
N ARG A 25 14.42 -4.68 -0.99
CA ARG A 25 14.56 -3.65 -2.02
C ARG A 25 15.82 -3.84 -2.88
N ASN A 26 16.87 -4.46 -2.32
CA ASN A 26 18.10 -4.77 -3.05
C ASN A 26 18.03 -6.06 -3.87
N LYS A 27 17.03 -6.93 -3.66
CA LYS A 27 16.86 -8.14 -4.46
C LYS A 27 16.60 -7.78 -5.93
N PRO A 28 17.30 -8.40 -6.90
CA PRO A 28 17.16 -8.06 -8.32
C PRO A 28 15.72 -8.06 -8.81
N GLU A 29 14.93 -9.04 -8.39
CA GLU A 29 13.56 -9.25 -8.83
C GLU A 29 12.57 -8.20 -8.31
N ILE A 30 12.88 -7.54 -7.19
CA ILE A 30 12.14 -6.37 -6.69
C ILE A 30 12.69 -5.10 -7.31
N ARG A 31 14.02 -4.93 -7.24
CA ARG A 31 14.71 -3.73 -7.69
C ARG A 31 14.44 -3.43 -9.15
N SER A 32 14.39 -4.44 -10.03
CA SER A 32 14.15 -4.26 -11.48
C SER A 32 12.79 -3.63 -11.81
N GLN A 33 11.84 -3.64 -10.86
CA GLN A 33 10.51 -3.04 -10.98
C GLN A 33 10.40 -1.65 -10.35
N MET A 34 11.41 -1.21 -9.59
CA MET A 34 11.45 0.07 -8.90
C MET A 34 12.04 1.18 -9.78
N GLU A 35 11.79 2.44 -9.43
CA GLU A 35 12.47 3.57 -10.09
C GLU A 35 13.93 3.69 -9.63
N TYR A 36 14.18 3.56 -8.33
CA TYR A 36 15.53 3.54 -7.79
C TYR A 36 16.17 2.15 -8.01
N GLN A 37 17.16 2.07 -8.89
CA GLN A 37 17.82 0.83 -9.32
C GLN A 37 19.19 0.59 -8.68
N GLN A 38 19.73 1.56 -7.94
CA GLN A 38 21.04 1.42 -7.30
C GLN A 38 20.95 0.55 -6.04
N HIS A 39 22.11 0.08 -5.57
CA HIS A 39 22.20 -0.62 -4.29
C HIS A 39 21.96 0.34 -3.13
N ILE A 40 21.10 -0.07 -2.19
CA ILE A 40 20.75 0.70 -1.00
C ILE A 40 21.62 0.23 0.17
N SER A 41 22.50 1.11 0.67
CA SER A 41 23.28 0.86 1.88
C SER A 41 22.41 0.98 3.14
N ALA A 42 22.90 0.48 4.29
CA ALA A 42 22.20 0.60 5.57
C ALA A 42 22.00 2.08 5.95
N GLU A 43 23.02 2.91 5.69
CA GLU A 43 23.01 4.35 5.93
C GLU A 43 21.98 5.04 5.05
N ALA A 44 21.92 4.71 3.76
CA ALA A 44 20.94 5.27 2.83
C ALA A 44 19.50 4.88 3.22
N GLN A 45 19.28 3.63 3.64
CA GLN A 45 17.98 3.16 4.14
C GLN A 45 17.58 3.91 5.42
N LYS A 46 18.52 4.12 6.35
CA LYS A 46 18.27 4.87 7.59
C LYS A 46 17.96 6.35 7.30
N GLN A 47 18.75 7.00 6.44
CA GLN A 47 18.50 8.38 6.02
C GLN A 47 17.13 8.54 5.37
N TRP A 48 16.73 7.59 4.52
CA TRP A 48 15.38 7.56 3.96
C TRP A 48 14.32 7.48 5.06
N PHE A 49 14.45 6.56 6.01
CA PHE A 49 13.49 6.41 7.11
C PHE A 49 13.40 7.66 7.99
N ASP A 50 14.55 8.22 8.37
CA ASP A 50 14.64 9.43 9.20
C ASP A 50 14.05 10.66 8.50
N SER A 51 14.01 10.68 7.16
CA SER A 51 13.42 11.77 6.38
C SER A 51 11.89 11.75 6.30
N LEU A 52 11.25 10.66 6.73
CA LEU A 52 9.80 10.50 6.61
C LEU A 52 9.06 11.29 7.70
N ASP A 53 8.14 12.17 7.29
CA ASP A 53 7.12 12.68 8.22
C ASP A 53 6.05 11.60 8.44
N PRO A 54 5.87 11.07 9.67
CA PRO A 54 4.89 10.03 9.96
C PRO A 54 3.43 10.43 9.70
N LYS A 55 3.12 11.74 9.68
CA LYS A 55 1.78 12.29 9.40
C LYS A 55 1.47 12.30 7.91
N LEU A 56 2.50 12.41 7.07
CA LEU A 56 2.37 12.50 5.62
C LEU A 56 2.72 11.19 4.91
N ASN A 57 3.39 10.28 5.61
CA ASN A 57 3.91 9.04 5.08
C ASN A 57 3.47 7.85 5.94
N TYR A 58 2.74 6.93 5.32
CA TYR A 58 2.19 5.72 5.90
C TYR A 58 2.79 4.52 5.21
N PHE A 59 3.88 4.01 5.77
CA PHE A 59 4.53 2.79 5.32
C PHE A 59 4.18 1.65 6.26
N PHE A 60 3.69 0.55 5.71
CA PHE A 60 3.29 -0.63 6.45
C PHE A 60 4.04 -1.87 5.97
N LYS A 61 4.61 -2.61 6.92
CA LYS A 61 5.01 -3.99 6.70
C LYS A 61 3.75 -4.83 6.55
N ILE A 62 3.71 -5.65 5.50
CA ILE A 62 2.63 -6.62 5.25
C ILE A 62 3.04 -7.95 5.86
N SER A 63 2.24 -8.48 6.78
CA SER A 63 2.42 -9.84 7.29
C SER A 63 1.25 -10.72 6.87
N TYR A 64 1.51 -11.90 6.30
CA TYR A 64 0.50 -12.91 6.00
C TYR A 64 0.75 -14.14 6.87
N ALA A 65 -0.25 -14.56 7.67
CA ALA A 65 -0.13 -15.65 8.63
C ALA A 65 1.16 -15.56 9.48
N SER A 66 1.41 -14.36 10.03
CA SER A 66 2.59 -14.00 10.84
C SER A 66 3.93 -13.97 10.09
N GLU A 67 4.00 -14.30 8.81
CA GLU A 67 5.20 -14.11 7.98
C GLU A 67 5.20 -12.72 7.36
N ALA A 68 6.28 -11.95 7.51
CA ALA A 68 6.46 -10.69 6.80
C ALA A 68 6.74 -10.94 5.31
N ILE A 69 5.87 -10.43 4.43
CA ILE A 69 5.87 -10.76 3.00
C ILE A 69 6.16 -9.57 2.08
N GLY A 70 6.09 -8.34 2.57
CA GLY A 70 6.27 -7.16 1.73
C GLY A 70 6.00 -5.85 2.43
N LEU A 71 5.87 -4.80 1.62
CA LEU A 71 5.59 -3.43 2.04
C LEU A 71 4.46 -2.86 1.20
N ILE A 72 3.57 -2.12 1.85
CA ILE A 72 2.54 -1.31 1.21
C ILE A 72 2.57 0.09 1.80
N GLN A 73 2.30 1.10 0.98
CA GLN A 73 2.38 2.48 1.46
C GLN A 73 1.37 3.44 0.82
N ILE A 74 1.09 4.50 1.59
CA ILE A 74 0.61 5.80 1.12
C ILE A 74 1.69 6.81 1.52
N GLN A 75 2.24 7.58 0.59
CA GLN A 75 3.32 8.52 0.87
C GLN A 75 3.05 9.87 0.20
N ASN A 76 3.80 10.90 0.62
CA ASN A 76 3.69 12.25 0.07
C ASN A 76 2.26 12.81 0.15
N LEU A 77 1.55 12.58 1.26
CA LEU A 77 0.22 13.16 1.45
C LEU A 77 0.30 14.68 1.37
N ASN A 78 -0.35 15.24 0.35
CA ASN A 78 -0.53 16.66 0.20
C ASN A 78 -1.90 17.04 0.76
N THR A 79 -1.92 17.78 1.87
CA THR A 79 -3.14 18.18 2.57
C THR A 79 -3.90 19.30 1.88
N SER A 80 -3.27 20.09 0.99
CA SER A 80 -3.96 21.14 0.24
C SER A 80 -4.70 20.59 -0.98
N THR A 81 -4.10 19.64 -1.69
CA THR A 81 -4.71 19.00 -2.86
C THR A 81 -5.48 17.72 -2.52
N HIS A 82 -5.29 17.18 -1.32
CA HIS A 82 -5.78 15.86 -0.90
C HIS A 82 -5.33 14.74 -1.85
N THR A 83 -4.05 14.74 -2.22
CA THR A 83 -3.45 13.72 -3.09
C THR A 83 -2.30 13.02 -2.41
N ALA A 84 -2.06 11.76 -2.76
CA ALA A 84 -0.90 11.01 -2.27
C ALA A 84 -0.47 9.95 -3.28
N ASP A 85 0.75 9.46 -3.14
CA ASP A 85 1.24 8.31 -3.89
C ASP A 85 0.99 7.02 -3.12
N SER A 86 0.69 5.94 -3.84
CA SER A 86 0.46 4.60 -3.31
C SER A 86 1.39 3.61 -3.99
N GLY A 87 1.81 2.58 -3.26
CA GLY A 87 2.70 1.56 -3.77
C GLY A 87 2.65 0.29 -2.94
N LEU A 88 3.02 -0.82 -3.58
CA LEU A 88 3.13 -2.12 -2.95
C LEU A 88 4.25 -2.92 -3.63
N TYR A 89 5.02 -3.66 -2.85
CA TYR A 89 5.78 -4.78 -3.35
C TYR A 89 5.67 -5.98 -2.41
N ILE A 90 5.62 -7.17 -2.99
CA ILE A 90 5.69 -8.43 -2.26
C ILE A 90 7.08 -9.01 -2.46
N ALA A 91 7.84 -9.15 -1.38
CA ALA A 91 9.23 -9.62 -1.40
C ALA A 91 9.38 -11.14 -1.57
N LYS A 92 8.27 -11.86 -1.47
CA LYS A 92 8.19 -13.32 -1.47
C LYS A 92 7.47 -13.80 -2.75
N PRO A 93 8.20 -14.38 -3.73
CA PRO A 93 7.63 -14.75 -5.03
C PRO A 93 6.46 -15.75 -4.96
N SER A 94 6.40 -16.59 -3.92
CA SER A 94 5.29 -17.52 -3.68
C SER A 94 3.92 -16.86 -3.55
N PHE A 95 3.87 -15.57 -3.23
CA PHE A 95 2.63 -14.80 -3.12
C PHE A 95 2.35 -13.93 -4.35
N TRP A 96 3.20 -13.94 -5.37
CA TRP A 96 2.95 -13.19 -6.60
C TRP A 96 1.81 -13.79 -7.40
N ARG A 97 1.00 -12.93 -8.02
CA ARG A 97 -0.19 -13.34 -8.80
C ARG A 97 -1.19 -14.19 -8.00
N THR A 98 -1.16 -14.07 -6.68
CA THR A 98 -2.16 -14.64 -5.77
C THR A 98 -3.16 -13.57 -5.34
N PRO A 99 -4.23 -13.93 -4.62
CA PRO A 99 -5.12 -12.96 -3.99
C PRO A 99 -4.48 -12.15 -2.83
N ILE A 100 -3.31 -12.55 -2.31
CA ILE A 100 -2.73 -11.95 -1.10
C ILE A 100 -2.41 -10.45 -1.20
N PRO A 101 -1.84 -9.92 -2.31
CA PRO A 101 -1.66 -8.48 -2.48
C PRO A 101 -2.96 -7.67 -2.35
N TYR A 102 -4.09 -8.24 -2.76
CA TYR A 102 -5.39 -7.58 -2.63
C TYR A 102 -5.83 -7.46 -1.17
N LEU A 103 -5.57 -8.49 -0.35
CA LEU A 103 -5.88 -8.45 1.07
C LEU A 103 -5.14 -7.33 1.80
N ALA A 104 -3.95 -6.94 1.32
CA ALA A 104 -3.22 -5.80 1.86
C ALA A 104 -3.80 -4.46 1.40
N SER A 105 -4.26 -4.41 0.15
CA SER A 105 -4.65 -3.14 -0.48
C SER A 105 -6.07 -2.71 -0.21
N LEU A 106 -7.00 -3.64 -0.01
CA LEU A 106 -8.37 -3.30 0.36
C LEU A 106 -8.44 -2.41 1.62
N PRO A 107 -7.82 -2.79 2.77
CA PRO A 107 -7.80 -1.92 3.93
C PRO A 107 -6.95 -0.66 3.72
N LEU A 108 -5.85 -0.71 2.95
CA LEU A 108 -5.06 0.50 2.68
C LEU A 108 -5.85 1.56 1.89
N LEU A 109 -6.56 1.14 0.84
CA LEU A 109 -7.39 2.05 0.03
C LEU A 109 -8.57 2.56 0.86
N ASP A 110 -9.13 1.73 1.73
CA ASP A 110 -10.16 2.14 2.66
C ASP A 110 -9.66 3.22 3.64
N LEU A 111 -8.48 3.00 4.24
CA LEU A 111 -7.77 3.99 5.05
C LEU A 111 -7.60 5.31 4.27
N ALA A 112 -7.09 5.23 3.03
CA ALA A 112 -6.84 6.41 2.21
C ALA A 112 -8.10 7.25 1.95
N PHE A 113 -9.16 6.62 1.47
CA PHE A 113 -10.34 7.33 1.00
C PHE A 113 -11.32 7.66 2.13
N ASN A 114 -11.56 6.74 3.06
CA ASN A 114 -12.60 6.91 4.06
C ASN A 114 -12.10 7.55 5.37
N PHE A 115 -10.81 7.42 5.70
CA PHE A 115 -10.25 7.98 6.93
C PHE A 115 -9.32 9.18 6.67
N LEU A 116 -8.36 9.05 5.75
CA LEU A 116 -7.44 10.15 5.41
C LEU A 116 -8.06 11.19 4.47
N LYS A 117 -9.28 10.92 3.95
CA LYS A 117 -10.03 11.80 3.03
C LYS A 117 -9.21 12.24 1.82
N ILE A 118 -8.35 11.35 1.31
CA ILE A 118 -7.61 11.54 0.07
C ILE A 118 -8.62 11.55 -1.08
N LYS A 119 -8.51 12.51 -1.99
CA LYS A 119 -9.35 12.58 -3.21
C LYS A 119 -8.79 11.70 -4.31
N THR A 120 -7.47 11.70 -4.46
CA THR A 120 -6.78 11.01 -5.55
C THR A 120 -5.51 10.33 -5.07
N LEU A 121 -5.40 9.03 -5.33
CA LEU A 121 -4.17 8.26 -5.22
C LEU A 121 -3.51 8.11 -6.57
N THR A 122 -2.19 8.24 -6.60
CA THR A 122 -1.37 7.93 -7.76
C THR A 122 -0.50 6.72 -7.51
N ALA A 123 -0.30 5.89 -8.54
CA ALA A 123 0.68 4.80 -8.51
C ALA A 123 1.59 4.94 -9.74
N LYS A 124 2.88 4.71 -9.56
CA LYS A 124 3.85 4.75 -10.65
C LYS A 124 4.31 3.34 -10.95
N VAL A 125 4.01 2.85 -12.15
CA VAL A 125 4.23 1.45 -12.53
C VAL A 125 5.06 1.39 -13.80
N LYS A 126 6.02 0.47 -13.87
CA LYS A 126 6.81 0.25 -15.09
C LYS A 126 5.88 -0.26 -16.19
N LYS A 127 5.97 0.30 -17.40
CA LYS A 127 5.08 -0.06 -18.52
C LYS A 127 5.16 -1.53 -18.93
N THR A 128 6.28 -2.19 -18.63
CA THR A 128 6.48 -3.62 -18.91
C THR A 128 6.01 -4.54 -17.78
N ASN A 129 5.55 -4.01 -16.64
CA ASN A 129 5.09 -4.79 -15.49
C ASN A 129 3.58 -5.02 -15.58
N GLU A 130 3.17 -5.87 -16.53
CA GLU A 130 1.76 -6.20 -16.78
C GLU A 130 1.03 -6.75 -15.54
N ALA A 131 1.75 -7.49 -14.68
CA ALA A 131 1.18 -7.99 -13.43
C ALA A 131 0.75 -6.84 -12.50
N ALA A 132 1.61 -5.83 -12.32
CA ALA A 132 1.29 -4.66 -11.51
C ALA A 132 0.22 -3.78 -12.17
N LEU A 133 0.21 -3.64 -13.51
CA LEU A 133 -0.82 -2.90 -14.24
C LEU A 133 -2.20 -3.54 -14.07
N ASN A 134 -2.32 -4.85 -14.27
CA ASN A 134 -3.57 -5.60 -14.07
C ASN A 134 -4.05 -5.53 -12.63
N TYR A 135 -3.13 -5.71 -11.69
CA TYR A 135 -3.40 -5.62 -10.27
C TYR A 135 -3.99 -4.25 -9.87
N ASN A 136 -3.35 -3.15 -10.29
CA ASN A 136 -3.85 -1.81 -10.00
C ASN A 136 -5.20 -1.56 -10.69
N ARG A 137 -5.38 -1.99 -11.94
CA ARG A 137 -6.67 -1.88 -12.65
C ARG A 137 -7.82 -2.55 -11.90
N SER A 138 -7.60 -3.75 -11.38
CA SER A 138 -8.61 -4.46 -10.58
C SER A 138 -8.95 -3.81 -9.25
N LEU A 139 -8.16 -2.84 -8.78
CA LEU A 139 -8.43 -2.01 -7.61
C LEU A 139 -9.06 -0.65 -7.95
N GLY A 140 -9.41 -0.42 -9.22
CA GLY A 140 -10.03 0.82 -9.68
C GLY A 140 -9.04 1.88 -10.16
N TYR A 141 -7.77 1.55 -10.33
CA TYR A 141 -6.82 2.47 -10.95
C TYR A 141 -6.97 2.47 -12.48
N HIS A 142 -6.81 3.62 -13.10
CA HIS A 142 -6.78 3.79 -14.55
C HIS A 142 -5.52 4.53 -14.98
N SER A 143 -5.01 4.21 -16.17
CA SER A 143 -3.82 4.86 -16.71
C SER A 143 -4.11 6.30 -17.06
N GLN A 144 -3.21 7.21 -16.68
CA GLN A 144 -3.17 8.56 -17.20
C GLN A 144 -2.30 8.57 -18.46
N THR A 145 -2.69 9.34 -19.47
CA THR A 145 -1.90 9.50 -20.70
C THR A 145 -0.53 10.06 -20.36
N ASP A 146 0.54 9.31 -20.63
CA ASP A 146 1.91 9.65 -20.26
C ASP A 146 2.81 9.59 -21.50
N THR A 147 3.52 10.69 -21.78
CA THR A 147 4.47 10.80 -22.89
C THR A 147 5.89 10.41 -22.46
N ASN A 148 6.54 9.57 -23.26
CA ASN A 148 7.99 9.28 -23.27
C ASN A 148 8.71 8.67 -22.04
N SER A 149 8.02 8.32 -20.94
CA SER A 149 8.64 7.58 -19.82
C SER A 149 8.51 6.05 -19.93
N SER A 150 9.47 5.29 -19.38
CA SER A 150 9.37 3.82 -19.18
C SER A 150 8.38 3.44 -18.07
N PHE A 151 7.90 4.42 -17.30
CA PHE A 151 6.86 4.28 -16.30
C PHE A 151 5.57 4.94 -16.78
N THR A 152 4.44 4.49 -16.26
CA THR A 152 3.13 5.11 -16.42
C THR A 152 2.59 5.47 -15.05
N ARG A 153 1.94 6.64 -14.96
CA ARG A 153 1.15 7.03 -13.80
C ARG A 153 -0.27 6.47 -13.92
N LEU A 154 -0.69 5.76 -12.89
CA LEU A 154 -2.07 5.32 -12.70
C LEU A 154 -2.73 6.19 -11.64
N VAL A 155 -4.03 6.40 -11.77
CA VAL A 155 -4.84 7.25 -10.90
C VAL A 155 -6.02 6.44 -10.35
N CYS A 156 -6.31 6.60 -9.06
CA CYS A 156 -7.49 6.03 -8.42
C CYS A 156 -8.20 7.11 -7.58
N THR A 157 -9.52 7.17 -7.70
CA THR A 157 -10.39 8.02 -6.89
C THR A 157 -11.26 7.13 -6.00
N ARG A 158 -11.90 7.74 -5.00
CA ARG A 158 -12.88 7.02 -4.18
C ARG A 158 -13.97 6.36 -5.02
N GLU A 159 -14.46 7.05 -6.04
CA GLU A 159 -15.49 6.53 -6.94
C GLU A 159 -15.00 5.31 -7.72
N SER A 160 -13.80 5.40 -8.33
CA SER A 160 -13.26 4.29 -9.12
C SER A 160 -12.91 3.08 -8.25
N PHE A 161 -12.45 3.30 -7.02
CA PHE A 161 -12.26 2.25 -6.03
C PHE A 161 -13.59 1.56 -5.68
N LEU A 162 -14.63 2.33 -5.32
CA LEU A 162 -15.94 1.78 -4.95
C LEU A 162 -16.60 0.97 -6.06
N ALA A 163 -16.42 1.39 -7.32
CA ALA A 163 -16.91 0.63 -8.48
C ALA A 163 -16.34 -0.80 -8.53
N THR A 164 -15.10 -1.00 -8.07
CA THR A 164 -14.46 -2.32 -8.00
C THR A 164 -14.67 -3.03 -6.67
N ALA A 165 -14.75 -2.28 -5.57
CA ALA A 165 -14.89 -2.83 -4.21
C ALA A 165 -16.22 -3.58 -4.00
N ASN A 166 -17.25 -3.26 -4.80
CA ASN A 166 -18.53 -3.97 -4.81
C ASN A 166 -18.52 -5.28 -5.61
N HIS A 167 -17.39 -5.66 -6.22
CA HIS A 167 -17.28 -6.94 -6.92
C HIS A 167 -17.41 -8.11 -5.92
N PRO A 168 -18.10 -9.23 -6.26
CA PRO A 168 -18.31 -10.37 -5.35
C PRO A 168 -17.03 -10.92 -4.71
N HIS A 169 -15.90 -10.87 -5.42
CA HIS A 169 -14.60 -11.28 -4.88
C HIS A 169 -14.13 -10.46 -3.66
N PHE A 170 -14.54 -9.20 -3.56
CA PHE A 170 -14.15 -8.28 -2.49
C PHE A 170 -15.22 -8.10 -1.43
N LEU A 171 -16.51 -8.23 -1.79
CA LEU A 171 -17.62 -8.13 -0.83
C LEU A 171 -17.45 -9.02 0.41
N ARG A 172 -16.92 -10.23 0.23
CA ARG A 172 -16.66 -11.16 1.34
C ARG A 172 -15.62 -10.67 2.37
N PHE A 173 -14.92 -9.58 2.09
CA PHE A 173 -13.93 -8.97 2.99
C PHE A 173 -14.44 -7.68 3.64
N GLN A 174 -15.66 -7.23 3.35
CA GLN A 174 -16.24 -6.05 4.03
C GLN A 174 -16.25 -6.25 5.54
N GLN A 175 -15.90 -5.20 6.27
CA GLN A 175 -15.75 -5.20 7.73
C GLN A 175 -14.87 -6.34 8.30
N SER A 176 -13.96 -6.91 7.50
CA SER A 176 -13.08 -8.00 7.95
C SER A 176 -11.75 -7.52 8.54
N TYR A 177 -11.58 -6.20 8.68
CA TYR A 177 -10.37 -5.58 9.21
C TYR A 177 -10.70 -4.66 10.39
N GLN A 178 -9.84 -4.69 11.40
CA GLN A 178 -9.86 -3.78 12.54
C GLN A 178 -8.62 -2.89 12.50
N ALA A 179 -8.79 -1.60 12.78
CA ALA A 179 -7.66 -0.68 12.84
C ALA A 179 -7.53 -0.03 14.21
N THR A 180 -6.28 0.06 14.69
CA THR A 180 -5.90 0.79 15.91
C THR A 180 -5.18 2.09 15.56
N GLY A 181 -5.39 3.14 16.37
CA GLY A 181 -4.83 4.47 16.14
C GLY A 181 -5.59 5.31 15.12
N LEU A 182 -6.85 4.94 14.83
CA LEU A 182 -7.85 5.81 14.20
C LEU A 182 -8.78 6.37 15.27
N ALA A 183 -9.48 7.47 14.96
CA ALA A 183 -10.54 7.97 15.83
C ALA A 183 -11.66 6.90 15.94
N ALA A 184 -12.10 6.62 17.16
CA ALA A 184 -13.11 5.60 17.44
C ALA A 184 -14.45 5.89 16.72
N ASN A 185 -15.23 4.83 16.47
CA ASN A 185 -16.57 4.89 15.86
C ASN A 185 -16.61 5.41 14.41
N GLN A 186 -15.48 5.37 13.70
CA GLN A 186 -15.44 5.55 12.25
C GLN A 186 -15.40 4.19 11.54
N GLU A 187 -16.24 4.03 10.53
CA GLU A 187 -16.29 2.83 9.68
C GLU A 187 -15.95 3.19 8.25
N GLY A 188 -15.08 2.38 7.65
CA GLY A 188 -14.84 2.32 6.22
C GLY A 188 -15.63 1.18 5.58
N LEU A 189 -15.26 0.81 4.37
CA LEU A 189 -15.86 -0.33 3.66
C LEU A 189 -15.32 -1.68 4.19
N PHE A 190 -14.05 -1.69 4.59
CA PHE A 190 -13.28 -2.86 4.98
C PHE A 190 -12.81 -2.76 6.45
N ILE A 191 -12.51 -1.55 6.92
CA ILE A 191 -11.97 -1.26 8.25
C ILE A 191 -13.08 -0.78 9.19
N SER A 192 -13.09 -1.36 10.39
CA SER A 192 -13.74 -0.78 11.57
C SER A 192 -12.67 -0.22 12.53
N ALA A 193 -12.79 1.04 12.95
CA ALA A 193 -11.89 1.62 13.94
C ALA A 193 -12.21 1.05 15.34
N THR A 194 -11.20 0.53 16.03
CA THR A 194 -11.34 -0.06 17.38
C THR A 194 -10.55 0.74 18.41
N ILE A 195 -11.04 0.76 19.65
CA ILE A 195 -10.31 1.28 20.80
C ILE A 195 -9.28 0.21 21.19
N PRO A 196 -8.00 0.55 21.46
CA PRO A 196 -7.07 -0.42 22.04
C PRO A 196 -7.67 -0.95 23.34
N GLU A 197 -7.76 -2.27 23.50
CA GLU A 197 -8.08 -2.86 24.81
C GLU A 197 -7.03 -2.38 25.83
N SER A 198 -7.52 -1.80 26.92
CA SER A 198 -6.75 -1.17 28.00
C SER A 198 -5.87 -2.16 28.76
#